data_AF-A0A1T0CK10-F1
#
_entry.id   AF-A0A1T0CK10-F1
#
_cell.length_a   1.000
_cell.length_b   1.000
_cell.length_c   1.000
_cell.angle_alpha   90.00
_cell.angle_beta   90.00
_cell.angle_gamma   90.00
#
_symmetry.space_group_name_H-M   'P 1'
#
loop_
_entity.id
_entity.type
_entity.pdbx_description
1 polymer ?
#
loop_
_entity_poly.entity_id
_entity_poly.type
_entity_poly.pdbx_seq_one_letter_code
_entity_poly.pdbx_strand_id
1 'polypeptide(L)' 'MFELGSFYLLASSQALDNDILFDEFAKIIHYFWDRRLKELFPNRSFHFILEEDMYGEQGLCLTFYEEF' A
#
# COMPACT_ATOMS: atom_id res chain seq x y z
N MET A 1 6.30 6.22 0.90
CA MET A 1 6.36 4.78 1.16
C MET A 1 5.88 4.49 2.56
N PHE A 2 5.13 3.41 2.72
CA PHE A 2 4.79 2.87 4.03
C PHE A 2 4.70 1.34 3.96
N GLU A 3 5.21 0.69 4.99
CA GLU A 3 5.04 -0.75 5.23
C GLU A 3 3.59 -1.06 5.60
N LEU A 4 2.97 -2.07 4.98
CA LEU A 4 1.58 -2.43 5.26
C LEU A 4 1.40 -3.14 6.60
N GLY A 5 2.41 -3.87 7.08
CA GLY A 5 2.37 -4.54 8.38
C GLY A 5 2.22 -3.55 9.54
N SER A 6 2.76 -2.35 9.37
CA SER A 6 2.66 -1.25 10.34
C SER A 6 1.22 -0.83 10.68
N PHE A 7 0.24 -1.07 9.80
CA PHE A 7 -1.19 -0.83 10.11
C PHE A 7 -1.70 -1.67 11.29
N TYR A 8 -1.01 -2.77 11.58
CA TYR A 8 -1.37 -3.74 12.61
C TYR A 8 -0.39 -3.71 13.80
N LEU A 9 0.48 -2.68 13.91
CA LEU A 9 1.56 -2.58 14.92
C LEU A 9 1.17 -2.85 16.39
N LEU A 10 -0.12 -2.81 16.73
CA LEU A 10 -0.65 -3.12 18.07
C LEU A 10 -1.77 -4.17 18.07
N ALA A 11 -2.05 -4.79 16.93
CA ALA A 11 -3.08 -5.79 16.75
C ALA A 11 -2.42 -7.07 16.23
N SER A 12 -2.12 -8.02 17.12
CA SER A 12 -1.77 -9.37 16.69
C SER A 12 -2.98 -9.95 15.95
N SER A 13 -2.90 -10.03 14.63
CA SER A 13 -4.01 -10.49 13.80
C SER A 13 -3.54 -11.66 12.98
N GLN A 14 -4.30 -12.76 13.02
CA GLN A 14 -4.10 -13.90 12.11
C GLN A 14 -4.17 -13.49 10.63
N ALA A 15 -4.68 -12.30 10.33
CA ALA A 15 -4.67 -11.73 8.98
C ALA A 15 -3.26 -11.33 8.51
N LEU A 16 -2.33 -11.02 9.42
CA LEU A 16 -0.92 -10.78 9.07
C LEU A 16 -0.21 -12.07 8.67
N ASP A 17 -0.56 -13.19 9.32
CA ASP A 17 0.02 -14.50 9.06
C ASP A 17 -0.65 -15.23 7.88
N ASN A 18 -1.62 -14.59 7.22
CA ASN A 18 -2.34 -15.14 6.09
C ASN A 18 -2.05 -14.29 4.85
N ASP A 19 -1.09 -14.73 4.06
CA ASP A 19 -0.62 -14.04 2.85
C ASP A 19 -1.76 -13.64 1.91
N ILE A 20 -2.77 -14.50 1.74
CA ILE A 20 -3.93 -14.20 0.88
C ILE A 20 -4.71 -13.00 1.43
N LEU A 21 -5.00 -12.99 2.74
CA LEU A 21 -5.73 -11.89 3.36
C LEU A 21 -4.91 -10.60 3.36
N PHE A 22 -3.61 -10.71 3.57
CA PHE A 22 -2.70 -9.56 3.59
C PHE A 22 -2.53 -8.95 2.19
N ASP A 23 -2.44 -9.78 1.14
CA ASP A 23 -2.43 -9.33 -0.25
C ASP A 23 -3.73 -8.64 -0.66
N GLU A 24 -4.88 -9.19 -0.27
CA GLU A 24 -6.17 -8.56 -0.53
C GLU A 24 -6.31 -7.22 0.21
N PHE A 25 -5.81 -7.15 1.45
CA PHE A 25 -5.71 -5.88 2.18
C PHE A 25 -4.84 -4.86 1.42
N ALA A 26 -3.67 -5.27 0.93
CA ALA A 26 -2.77 -4.41 0.15
C ALA A 26 -3.46 -3.84 -1.11
N LYS A 27 -4.17 -4.69 -1.86
CA LYS A 27 -4.95 -4.30 -3.05
C LYS A 27 -6.04 -3.28 -2.71
N ILE A 28 -6.73 -3.48 -1.58
CA ILE A 28 -7.76 -2.55 -1.10
C ILE A 28 -7.15 -1.18 -0.76
N ILE A 29 -6.03 -1.16 -0.05
CA ILE A 29 -5.34 0.09 0.31
C ILE A 29 -4.89 0.82 -0.96
N HIS A 30 -4.30 0.10 -1.93
CA HIS A 30 -3.95 0.66 -3.23
C HIS A 30 -5.16 1.28 -3.94
N TYR A 31 -6.27 0.54 -4.04
CA TYR A 31 -7.50 1.02 -4.69
C TYR A 31 -8.02 2.33 -4.09
N PHE A 32 -8.08 2.44 -2.77
CA PHE A 32 -8.57 3.65 -2.11
C PHE A 32 -7.64 4.84 -2.29
N TRP A 33 -6.32 4.63 -2.26
CA TRP A 33 -5.37 5.69 -2.53
C TRP A 33 -5.42 6.17 -3.98
N ASP A 34 -5.45 5.25 -4.95
CA ASP A 34 -5.58 5.59 -6.36
C ASP A 34 -6.85 6.41 -6.62
N ARG A 35 -8.00 5.93 -6.11
CA ARG A 35 -9.26 6.67 -6.18
C ARG A 35 -9.15 8.06 -5.55
N ARG A 36 -8.56 8.17 -4.36
CA ARG A 36 -8.44 9.44 -3.64
C ARG A 36 -7.57 10.45 -4.39
N LEU A 37 -6.48 10.01 -5.00
CA LEU A 37 -5.60 10.86 -5.80
C LEU A 37 -6.31 11.34 -7.06
N LYS A 38 -7.06 10.47 -7.75
CA LYS A 38 -7.89 10.86 -8.91
C LYS A 38 -8.96 11.89 -8.57
N GLU A 39 -9.59 11.78 -7.40
CA GLU A 39 -10.58 12.75 -6.91
C GLU A 39 -9.95 14.12 -6.60
N LEU A 40 -8.77 14.14 -5.97
CA LEU A 40 -8.10 15.38 -5.56
C LEU A 40 -7.33 16.06 -6.69
N PHE A 41 -6.78 15.27 -7.62
CA PHE A 41 -5.85 15.70 -8.64
C PHE A 41 -6.20 15.09 -10.01
N PRO A 42 -7.36 15.45 -10.59
CA PRO A 42 -7.88 14.79 -11.79
C PRO A 42 -7.01 14.96 -13.05
N ASN A 43 -6.09 15.93 -13.05
CA ASN A 43 -5.19 16.22 -14.17
C ASN A 43 -3.76 15.76 -13.92
N ARG A 44 -3.50 14.98 -12.87
CA ARG A 44 -2.18 14.44 -12.53
C ARG A 44 -2.23 12.92 -12.63
N SER A 45 -1.12 12.34 -13.08
CA SER A 45 -0.94 10.89 -13.11
C SER A 45 -0.05 10.47 -11.95
N PHE A 46 -0.35 9.34 -11.34
CA PHE A 46 0.44 8.77 -10.26
C PHE A 46 0.84 7.34 -10.61
N HIS A 47 2.11 7.03 -10.38
CA HIS A 47 2.63 5.68 -10.48
C HIS A 47 2.63 5.03 -9.09
N PHE A 48 2.07 3.82 -9.00
CA PHE A 48 2.02 3.04 -7.76
C PHE A 48 3.01 1.89 -7.82
N ILE A 49 3.68 1.63 -6.70
CA ILE A 49 4.56 0.48 -6.51
C ILE A 49 4.11 -0.26 -5.25
N LEU A 50 3.83 -1.55 -5.41
CA LEU A 50 3.47 -2.49 -4.35
C LEU A 50 4.42 -3.68 -4.45
N GLU A 51 5.45 -3.70 -3.61
CA GLU A 51 6.53 -4.70 -3.66
C GLU A 51 7.04 -5.00 -2.24
N GLU A 52 7.71 -6.15 -2.08
CA GLU A 52 8.36 -6.53 -0.82
C GLU A 52 9.72 -5.85 -0.65
N ASP A 53 10.10 -5.60 0.60
CA ASP A 53 11.44 -5.17 1.03
C ASP A 53 11.99 -3.95 0.28
N MET A 54 11.11 -2.99 -0.03
CA MET A 54 11.50 -1.79 -0.77
C MET A 54 12.29 -0.80 0.09
N TYR A 55 13.38 -0.28 -0.47
CA TYR A 55 14.19 0.81 0.11
C TYR A 55 14.60 0.64 1.58
N GLY A 56 14.75 -0.61 2.05
CA GLY A 56 15.18 -0.92 3.41
C GLY A 56 14.05 -1.09 4.44
N GLU A 57 12.79 -0.99 4.00
CA GLU A 57 11.63 -1.46 4.77
C GLU A 57 11.55 -3.00 4.73
N GLN A 58 10.81 -3.60 5.67
CA GLN A 58 10.61 -5.06 5.73
C GLN A 58 9.19 -5.43 5.32
N GLY A 59 9.03 -6.45 4.47
CA GLY A 59 7.73 -6.95 4.05
C GLY A 59 7.06 -6.09 2.97
N LEU A 60 5.76 -6.32 2.76
CA LEU A 60 5.01 -5.71 1.66
C LEU A 60 4.80 -4.21 1.88
N CYS A 61 5.27 -3.42 0.93
CA CYS A 61 5.29 -1.96 1.00
C CYS A 61 4.50 -1.34 -0.15
N LEU A 62 3.77 -0.26 0.15
CA LEU A 62 3.10 0.55 -0.85
C LEU A 62 3.70 1.96 -0.91
N THR A 63 3.96 2.43 -2.13
CA THR A 63 4.32 3.82 -2.38
C THR A 63 3.72 4.31 -3.69
N PHE A 64 3.65 5.63 -3.84
CA PHE A 64 3.30 6.26 -5.11
C PHE A 64 4.03 7.59 -5.27
N TYR A 65 4.11 8.06 -6.51
CA TYR A 65 4.64 9.38 -6.85
C TYR A 65 3.93 9.93 -8.10
N GLU A 66 3.92 11.25 -8.26
CA GLU A 66 3.39 11.90 -9.46
C GLU A 66 4.34 11.68 -10.65
N GLU A 67 3.82 11.29 -11.81
CA GLU A 67 4.60 11.21 -13.05
C GLU A 67 4.96 12.63 -13.53
N PHE A 68 6.24 12.87 -13.81
CA PHE A 68 6.77 14.15 -14.30
C PHE A 68 6.80 14.24 -15.82
#